data_AF-A0AAJ2URU2-F1
#
_entry.id   AF-A0AAJ2URU2-F1
#
_cell.length_a   1.000
_cell.length_b   1.000
_cell.length_c   1.000
_cell.angle_alpha   90.00
_cell.angle_beta   90.00
_cell.angle_gamma   90.00
#
_symmetry.space_group_name_H-M   'P 1'
#
loop_
_entity.id
_entity.type
_entity.pdbx_description
1 polymer ?
#
loop_
_entity_poly.entity_id
_entity_poly.type
_entity_poly.pdbx_seq_one_letter_code
_entity_poly.pdbx_strand_id
1 'polypeptide(L)'
;RCPPCPPALLRLLLPPARTNPSGSTGGHGHGLVHFVLTAQEGQRNTRLFWAACRAYENGLGPDLTNALVEAAVRTGLTEREARSTVASAARMSGRGV
;
A
#
# COMPACT_ATOMS: atom_id res chain seq x y z
N ARG A 1 -10.28 -34.72 -29.64
CA ARG A 1 -9.06 -33.90 -29.80
C ARG A 1 -9.48 -32.44 -29.62
N CYS A 2 -9.10 -31.80 -28.52
CA CYS A 2 -9.42 -30.39 -28.27
C CYS A 2 -8.46 -29.48 -29.06
N PRO A 3 -8.91 -28.38 -29.66
CA PRO A 3 -8.01 -27.40 -30.28
C PRO A 3 -7.17 -26.69 -29.20
N PRO A 4 -5.92 -26.28 -29.49
CA PRO A 4 -5.10 -25.53 -28.56
C PRO A 4 -5.76 -24.17 -28.29
N CYS A 5 -5.98 -23.88 -27.02
CA CYS A 5 -6.61 -22.64 -26.56
C CYS A 5 -5.80 -21.42 -27.08
N PRO A 6 -6.44 -20.43 -27.72
CA PRO A 6 -5.72 -19.27 -28.22
C PRO A 6 -5.14 -18.45 -27.04
N PRO A 7 -3.85 -18.10 -27.07
CA PRO A 7 -3.15 -17.42 -25.97
C PRO A 7 -3.70 -16.02 -25.64
N ALA A 8 -4.60 -15.47 -26.48
CA ALA A 8 -5.28 -14.21 -26.24
C ALA A 8 -6.20 -14.25 -25.01
N LEU A 9 -6.83 -15.40 -24.71
CA LEU A 9 -7.70 -15.53 -23.54
C LEU A 9 -6.93 -15.51 -22.20
N LEU A 10 -5.66 -15.90 -22.19
CA LEU A 10 -4.82 -15.81 -20.98
C LEU A 10 -4.57 -14.35 -20.59
N ARG A 11 -4.50 -13.42 -21.54
CA ARG A 11 -4.27 -12.00 -21.21
C ARG A 11 -5.46 -11.30 -20.57
N LEU A 12 -6.68 -11.84 -20.72
CA LEU A 12 -7.86 -11.33 -20.02
C LEU A 12 -8.01 -11.86 -18.59
N LEU A 13 -7.43 -13.04 -18.30
CA LEU A 13 -7.46 -13.63 -16.96
C LEU A 13 -6.32 -13.17 -16.05
N LEU A 14 -5.29 -12.51 -16.58
CA LEU A 14 -4.21 -11.99 -15.75
C LEU A 14 -4.57 -10.57 -15.28
N PRO A 15 -4.87 -10.36 -13.97
CA PRO A 15 -4.95 -9.01 -13.43
C PRO A 15 -3.63 -8.30 -13.73
N PRO A 16 -3.63 -6.99 -14.10
CA PRO A 16 -2.40 -6.28 -14.37
C PRO A 16 -1.50 -6.45 -13.16
N ALA A 17 -0.31 -7.01 -13.38
CA ALA A 17 0.66 -7.28 -12.32
C ALA A 17 0.89 -5.97 -11.56
N ARG A 18 0.27 -5.84 -10.39
CA ARG A 18 0.55 -4.74 -9.48
C ARG A 18 2.00 -4.88 -9.14
N THR A 19 2.81 -3.93 -9.58
CA THR A 19 4.19 -3.78 -9.17
C THR A 19 4.18 -3.64 -7.66
N ASN A 20 4.37 -4.74 -6.95
CA ASN A 20 4.72 -4.72 -5.53
C ASN A 20 6.21 -4.45 -5.50
N PRO A 21 6.68 -3.24 -5.14
CA PRO A 21 8.08 -3.08 -4.78
C PRO A 21 8.31 -3.92 -3.52
N SER A 22 8.87 -5.12 -3.72
CA SER A 22 9.53 -5.87 -2.66
C SER A 22 10.75 -5.06 -2.25
N GLY A 23 10.69 -4.39 -1.10
CA GLY A 23 11.70 -3.45 -0.63
C GLY A 23 12.24 -3.81 0.76
N SER A 24 13.34 -4.56 0.75
CA SER A 24 14.55 -4.44 1.58
C SER A 24 14.44 -4.10 3.07
N THR A 25 14.89 -5.04 3.90
CA THR A 25 14.73 -5.08 5.36
C THR A 25 15.65 -4.13 6.19
N GLY A 26 16.01 -2.94 5.71
CA GLY A 26 17.00 -2.08 6.42
C GLY A 26 16.72 -0.58 6.48
N GLY A 27 15.69 -0.09 5.80
CA GLY A 27 15.31 1.33 5.74
C GLY A 27 13.80 1.50 5.63
N HIS A 28 13.05 0.58 6.23
CA HIS A 28 11.64 0.34 5.92
C HIS A 28 10.78 1.57 6.10
N GLY A 29 10.98 2.35 7.17
CA GLY A 29 10.15 3.52 7.43
C GLY A 29 10.23 4.60 6.34
N HIS A 30 11.44 4.99 5.95
CA HIS A 30 11.62 5.95 4.85
C HIS A 30 11.12 5.40 3.51
N GLY A 31 11.33 4.10 3.24
CA GLY A 31 10.81 3.45 2.03
C GLY A 31 9.28 3.49 1.95
N LEU A 32 8.59 3.27 3.07
CA LEU A 32 7.13 3.32 3.16
C LEU A 32 6.58 4.73 2.93
N VAL A 33 7.22 5.76 3.50
CA VAL A 33 6.84 7.17 3.28
C VAL A 33 7.03 7.56 1.81
N HIS A 34 8.18 7.20 1.21
CA HIS A 34 8.44 7.46 -0.20
C HIS A 34 7.46 6.71 -1.13
N PHE A 35 7.06 5.49 -0.76
CA PHE A 35 6.06 4.72 -1.48
C PHE A 35 4.70 5.43 -1.52
N VAL A 36 4.30 6.07 -0.41
CA VAL A 36 3.08 6.90 -0.39
C VAL A 36 3.26 8.16 -1.22
N LEU A 37 4.39 8.86 -1.12
CA LEU A 37 4.65 10.10 -1.88
C LEU A 37 4.61 9.91 -3.39
N THR A 38 4.98 8.72 -3.89
CA THR A 38 4.95 8.39 -5.32
C THR A 38 3.57 7.89 -5.80
N ALA A 39 2.55 7.95 -4.94
CA ALA A 39 1.19 7.53 -5.25
C ALA A 39 0.54 8.37 -6.35
N GLN A 40 0.09 7.68 -7.40
CA GLN A 40 -0.70 8.28 -8.46
C GLN A 40 -2.15 8.48 -8.02
N GLU A 41 -2.84 9.38 -8.69
CA GLU A 41 -4.28 9.59 -8.50
C GLU A 41 -5.05 8.27 -8.68
N GLY A 42 -6.03 8.02 -7.80
CA GLY A 42 -6.75 6.74 -7.72
C GLY A 42 -6.04 5.62 -6.93
N GLN A 43 -4.74 5.73 -6.62
CA GLN A 43 -4.00 4.72 -5.83
C GLN A 43 -3.55 5.21 -4.45
N ARG A 44 -3.72 6.50 -4.14
CA ARG A 44 -3.23 7.14 -2.89
C ARG A 44 -3.70 6.42 -1.63
N ASN A 45 -5.01 6.16 -1.54
CA ASN A 45 -5.58 5.51 -0.36
C ASN A 45 -5.11 4.05 -0.22
N THR A 46 -5.09 3.28 -1.31
CA THR A 46 -4.61 1.89 -1.31
C THR A 46 -3.12 1.79 -0.94
N ARG A 47 -2.29 2.71 -1.45
CA ARG A 47 -0.85 2.74 -1.13
C ARG A 47 -0.59 3.16 0.31
N LEU A 48 -1.32 4.16 0.81
CA LEU A 48 -1.28 4.56 2.22
C LEU A 48 -1.68 3.40 3.15
N PHE A 49 -2.78 2.72 2.82
CA PHE A 49 -3.26 1.59 3.62
C PHE A 49 -2.22 0.46 3.69
N TRP A 50 -1.66 0.06 2.54
CA TRP A 50 -0.61 -0.95 2.49
C TRP A 50 0.62 -0.53 3.30
N ALA A 51 1.05 0.73 3.15
CA ALA A 51 2.21 1.25 3.86
C ALA A 51 1.99 1.29 5.38
N ALA A 52 0.80 1.70 5.82
CA ALA A 52 0.42 1.68 7.22
C ALA A 52 0.38 0.26 7.78
N CYS A 53 -0.28 -0.69 7.10
CA CYS A 53 -0.28 -2.09 7.52
C CYS A 53 1.14 -2.62 7.68
N ARG A 54 2.02 -2.34 6.71
CA ARG A 54 3.41 -2.77 6.76
C ARG A 54 4.16 -2.11 7.93
N ALA A 55 3.92 -0.84 8.22
CA ALA A 55 4.50 -0.16 9.37
C ALA A 55 4.08 -0.82 10.69
N TYR A 56 2.78 -1.12 10.86
CA TYR A 56 2.27 -1.80 12.06
C TYR A 56 2.80 -3.22 12.22
N GLU A 57 2.90 -3.99 11.13
CA GLU A 57 3.51 -5.34 11.15
C GLU A 57 4.98 -5.33 11.60
N ASN A 58 5.73 -4.28 11.25
CA ASN A 58 7.13 -4.13 11.64
C ASN A 58 7.32 -3.42 12.99
N GLY A 59 6.23 -3.13 13.73
CA GLY A 59 6.28 -2.41 15.00
C GLY A 59 6.61 -0.92 14.89
N LEU A 60 6.64 -0.37 13.66
CA LEU A 60 6.96 1.03 13.36
C LEU A 60 5.71 1.91 13.19
N GLY A 61 4.52 1.35 13.42
CA GLY A 61 3.23 2.01 13.21
C GLY A 61 3.09 3.36 13.92
N PRO A 62 3.32 3.44 15.25
CA PRO A 62 3.21 4.69 16.00
C PRO A 62 4.16 5.78 15.50
N ASP A 63 5.44 5.42 15.26
CA ASP A 63 6.47 6.37 14.82
C ASP A 63 6.25 6.88 13.39
N LEU A 64 5.74 6.01 12.50
CA LEU A 64 5.52 6.36 11.09
C LEU A 64 4.13 6.94 10.80
N THR A 65 3.19 6.86 11.74
CA THR A 65 1.81 7.31 11.52
C THR A 65 1.77 8.77 11.06
N ASN A 66 2.48 9.67 11.73
CA ASN A 66 2.47 11.08 11.34
C ASN A 66 3.11 11.30 9.96
N ALA A 67 4.26 10.67 9.71
CA ALA A 67 4.98 10.79 8.43
C ALA A 67 4.17 10.22 7.25
N LEU A 68 3.42 9.14 7.46
CA LEU A 68 2.54 8.54 6.43
C LEU A 68 1.32 9.42 6.16
N VAL A 69 0.74 10.05 7.19
CA VAL A 69 -0.36 11.01 7.04
C VAL A 69 0.11 12.23 6.25
N GLU A 70 1.25 12.82 6.61
CA GLU A 70 1.83 13.95 5.89
C GLU A 70 2.12 13.62 4.42
N ALA A 71 2.70 12.44 4.15
CA ALA A 71 2.94 11.98 2.79
C ALA A 71 1.65 11.82 1.98
N ALA A 72 0.60 11.27 2.60
CA ALA A 72 -0.71 11.13 1.97
C ALA A 72 -1.33 12.49 1.65
N VAL A 73 -1.26 13.45 2.57
CA VAL A 73 -1.74 14.82 2.36
C VAL A 73 -1.01 15.47 1.18
N ARG A 74 0.32 15.31 1.11
CA ARG A 74 1.12 15.80 -0.02
C ARG A 74 0.73 15.19 -1.37
N THR A 75 0.25 13.94 -1.37
CA THR A 75 -0.27 13.33 -2.60
C THR A 75 -1.64 13.84 -3.00
N GLY A 76 -2.36 14.55 -2.11
CA GLY A 76 -3.68 15.12 -2.37
C GLY A 76 -4.84 14.38 -1.70
N LEU A 77 -4.59 13.58 -0.65
CA LEU A 77 -5.64 13.13 0.26
C LEU A 77 -5.93 14.22 1.30
N THR A 78 -7.15 14.25 1.85
CA THR A 78 -7.40 15.08 3.04
C THR A 78 -6.77 14.46 4.27
N GLU A 79 -6.37 15.28 5.24
CA GLU A 79 -5.78 14.81 6.50
C GLU A 79 -6.73 13.87 7.26
N ARG A 80 -8.04 14.15 7.21
CA ARG A 80 -9.08 13.31 7.80
C ARG A 80 -9.15 11.93 7.13
N GLU A 81 -9.13 11.87 5.80
CA GLU A 81 -9.10 10.61 5.07
C GLU A 81 -7.83 9.82 5.37
N ALA A 82 -6.67 10.48 5.33
CA ALA A 82 -5.39 9.85 5.61
C ALA A 82 -5.35 9.23 7.03
N ARG A 83 -5.77 9.97 8.06
CA ARG A 83 -5.88 9.42 9.43
C ARG A 83 -6.86 8.27 9.53
N SER A 84 -8.02 8.37 8.87
CA SER A 84 -9.02 7.30 8.86
C SER A 84 -8.47 6.01 8.25
N THR A 85 -7.70 6.12 7.16
CA THR A 85 -7.04 4.99 6.49
C THR A 85 -5.99 4.34 7.40
N VAL A 86 -5.12 5.14 8.02
CA VAL A 86 -4.09 4.64 8.94
C VAL A 86 -4.73 3.96 10.15
N ALA A 87 -5.78 4.54 10.73
CA ALA A 87 -6.52 3.94 11.83
C ALA A 87 -7.18 2.60 11.42
N SER A 88 -7.66 2.51 10.19
CA SER A 88 -8.24 1.26 9.65
C SER A 88 -7.17 0.19 9.45
N ALA A 89 -5.99 0.56 8.96
CA ALA A 89 -4.84 -0.33 8.86
C ALA A 89 -4.37 -0.83 10.23
N ALA A 90 -4.28 0.06 11.23
CA ALA A 90 -3.91 -0.29 12.60
C ALA A 90 -4.86 -1.36 13.20
N ARG A 91 -6.18 -1.20 13.00
CA ARG A 91 -7.19 -2.16 13.46
C ARG A 91 -7.05 -3.54 12.78
N MET A 92 -6.64 -3.57 11.52
CA MET A 92 -6.49 -4.82 10.77
C MET A 92 -5.18 -5.55 11.15
N SER A 93 -4.09 -4.81 11.31
CA SER A 93 -2.78 -5.35 11.69
C SER A 93 -2.69 -5.72 13.18
N GLY A 94 -3.46 -5.06 14.06
CA GLY A 94 -3.47 -5.34 15.50
C GLY A 94 -4.25 -6.60 15.92
N ARG A 95 -4.92 -7.30 15.00
CA ARG A 95 -5.67 -8.54 15.29
C ARG A 95 -4.82 -9.82 15.25
N GLY A 96 -3.50 -9.70 15.09
CA GLY A 96 -2.56 -10.81 15.04
C GLY A 96 -1.88 -11.13 16.38
N VAL A 97 -2.59 -10.99 17.51
CA VAL A 97 -2.10 -11.39 18.85
C VAL A 97 -3.05 -12.36 19.52
#